data_AF-A0A7U6LYB4-F1
#
_entry.id   AF-A0A7U6LYB4-F1
#
_cell.length_a   1.000
_cell.length_b   1.000
_cell.length_c   1.000
_cell.angle_alpha   90.00
_cell.angle_beta   90.00
_cell.angle_gamma   90.00
#
_symmetry.space_group_name_H-M   'P 1'
#
loop_
_entity.id
_entity.type
_entity.pdbx_description
1 polymer ?
#
loop_
_entity_poly.entity_id
_entity_poly.type
_entity_poly.pdbx_seq_one_letter_code
_entity_poly.pdbx_strand_id
1 'polypeptide(L)'
;MYLSRAMALLLLAVPNVLLAMPQASTLALCTRSATLLACQDSKGSYYSVRTDGSTYYLRGYDHATRRLWAQTNSRYGTLTFFTGLASDGEAWVGHSRRVGWTTLNRVSSSSGQRFNLHCSLIGGCR
;
A
#
# COMPACT_ATOMS: atom_id res chain seq x y z
N MET A 1 -19.20 -43.77 -38.06
CA MET A 1 -19.39 -42.44 -37.44
C MET A 1 -19.85 -42.59 -35.99
N TYR A 2 -18.96 -42.95 -35.05
CA TYR A 2 -19.28 -42.91 -33.62
C TYR A 2 -17.98 -42.68 -32.82
N LEU A 3 -17.26 -41.59 -33.12
CA LEU A 3 -16.29 -41.08 -32.14
C LEU A 3 -17.08 -40.28 -31.12
N SER A 4 -17.14 -40.87 -29.93
CA SER A 4 -18.19 -40.75 -28.94
C SER A 4 -18.36 -39.35 -28.36
N ARG A 5 -19.62 -38.94 -28.23
CA ARG A 5 -20.09 -37.86 -27.34
C ARG A 5 -19.48 -37.93 -25.92
N ALA A 6 -19.07 -39.13 -25.48
CA ALA A 6 -18.33 -39.36 -24.24
C ALA A 6 -16.98 -38.61 -24.17
N MET A 7 -16.27 -38.44 -25.29
CA MET A 7 -14.99 -37.72 -25.33
C MET A 7 -15.16 -36.20 -25.23
N ALA A 8 -16.30 -35.68 -25.72
CA ALA A 8 -16.66 -34.27 -25.55
C ALA A 8 -17.10 -33.93 -24.11
N LEU A 9 -17.73 -34.89 -23.41
CA LEU A 9 -18.14 -34.73 -22.01
C LEU A 9 -16.96 -34.82 -21.03
N LEU A 10 -15.89 -35.55 -21.36
CA LEU A 10 -14.68 -35.62 -20.53
C LEU A 10 -13.85 -34.32 -20.52
N LEU A 11 -13.92 -33.52 -21.58
CA LEU A 11 -13.22 -32.22 -21.66
C LEU A 11 -13.88 -31.12 -20.82
N LEU A 12 -15.15 -31.29 -20.43
CA LEU A 12 -15.89 -30.35 -19.58
C LEU A 12 -15.70 -30.62 -18.08
N ALA A 13 -15.02 -31.71 -17.71
CA ALA A 13 -14.79 -32.11 -16.33
C ALA A 13 -13.35 -31.80 -15.83
N VAL A 14 -12.67 -30.81 -16.43
CA VAL A 14 -11.44 -30.28 -15.84
C VAL A 14 -11.85 -29.24 -14.79
N PRO A 15 -11.65 -29.50 -13.49
CA PRO A 15 -11.92 -28.51 -12.47
C PRO A 15 -10.95 -27.33 -12.66
N ASN A 16 -11.49 -26.17 -13.06
CA ASN A 16 -10.78 -24.89 -13.11
C ASN A 16 -10.44 -24.38 -11.68
N VAL A 17 -9.80 -25.20 -10.86
CA VAL A 17 -9.46 -24.83 -9.46
C VAL A 17 -8.14 -24.05 -9.40
N LEU A 18 -7.44 -23.87 -10.52
CA LEU A 18 -6.16 -23.14 -10.54
C LEU A 18 -6.27 -21.61 -10.58
N LEU A 19 -7.47 -21.01 -10.73
CA LEU A 19 -7.60 -19.56 -10.85
C LEU A 19 -7.83 -18.82 -9.50
N ALA A 20 -7.84 -19.54 -8.38
CA ALA A 20 -8.00 -18.93 -7.05
C ALA A 20 -6.67 -18.73 -6.28
N MET A 21 -5.52 -18.90 -6.94
CA MET A 21 -4.27 -18.41 -6.38
C MET A 21 -4.18 -16.90 -6.64
N PRO A 22 -3.94 -16.05 -5.62
CA PRO A 22 -3.72 -14.63 -5.85
C PRO A 22 -2.58 -14.51 -6.86
N GLN A 23 -2.89 -13.98 -8.04
CA GLN A 23 -1.88 -13.79 -9.08
C GLN A 23 -0.75 -12.96 -8.46
N ALA A 24 0.46 -13.51 -8.41
CA ALA A 24 1.66 -12.83 -7.92
C ALA A 24 2.11 -11.69 -8.85
N SER A 25 1.16 -11.04 -9.53
CA SER A 25 1.40 -9.82 -10.26
C SER A 25 1.56 -8.68 -9.25
N THR A 26 2.73 -8.04 -9.29
CA THR A 26 3.00 -6.69 -8.74
C THR A 26 3.13 -6.52 -7.22
N LEU A 27 3.56 -7.53 -6.47
CA LEU A 27 3.98 -7.31 -5.08
C LEU A 27 5.31 -6.52 -5.06
N ALA A 28 5.40 -5.49 -4.23
CA ALA A 28 6.64 -4.73 -4.07
C ALA A 28 7.74 -5.62 -3.47
N LEU A 29 8.95 -5.55 -4.04
CA LEU A 29 10.13 -6.23 -3.51
C LEU A 29 10.63 -5.44 -2.31
N CYS A 30 10.64 -6.07 -1.14
CA CYS A 30 11.00 -5.41 0.11
C CYS A 30 12.20 -6.09 0.80
N THR A 31 13.18 -5.29 1.19
CA THR A 31 14.26 -5.68 2.09
C THR A 31 13.97 -5.14 3.48
N ARG A 32 14.11 -6.00 4.50
CA ARG A 32 13.83 -5.65 5.90
C ARG A 32 15.02 -5.97 6.79
N SER A 33 15.29 -5.06 7.71
CA SER A 33 16.24 -5.21 8.83
C SER A 33 15.55 -4.86 10.15
N ALA A 34 16.32 -4.73 11.24
CA ALA A 34 15.79 -4.41 12.56
C ALA A 34 15.04 -3.08 12.61
N THR A 35 15.58 -2.04 11.97
CA THR A 35 15.03 -0.67 12.02
C THR A 35 14.72 -0.09 10.65
N LEU A 36 15.07 -0.78 9.56
CA LEU A 36 14.86 -0.31 8.19
C LEU A 36 13.99 -1.29 7.40
N LEU A 37 12.98 -0.75 6.72
CA LEU A 37 12.24 -1.39 5.64
C LEU A 37 12.48 -0.59 4.37
N ALA A 38 12.83 -1.24 3.26
CA ALA A 38 12.95 -0.60 1.96
C ALA A 38 12.21 -1.44 0.94
N CYS A 39 11.37 -0.82 0.11
CA CYS A 39 10.52 -1.50 -0.85
C CYS A 39 10.57 -0.79 -2.20
N GLN A 40 10.49 -1.57 -3.27
CA GLN A 40 10.41 -1.09 -4.65
C GLN A 40 9.30 -1.84 -5.39
N ASP A 41 8.45 -1.12 -6.10
CA ASP A 41 7.43 -1.71 -6.95
C ASP A 41 7.97 -2.05 -8.35
N SER A 42 7.21 -2.80 -9.13
CA SER A 42 7.60 -3.19 -10.49
C SER A 42 7.56 -2.03 -11.51
N LYS A 43 6.98 -0.89 -11.15
CA LYS A 43 6.86 0.31 -11.99
C LYS A 43 8.00 1.30 -11.75
N GLY A 44 8.83 1.08 -10.72
CA GLY A 44 9.98 1.91 -10.38
C GLY A 44 9.75 2.85 -9.19
N SER A 45 8.56 2.90 -8.60
CA SER A 45 8.37 3.64 -7.34
C SER A 45 9.06 2.89 -6.21
N TYR A 46 9.65 3.63 -5.28
CA TYR A 46 10.30 3.04 -4.13
C TYR A 46 10.07 3.87 -2.89
N TYR A 47 10.14 3.22 -1.73
CA TYR A 47 10.08 3.89 -0.45
C TYR A 47 10.95 3.17 0.57
N SER A 48 11.38 3.91 1.59
CA SER A 48 12.05 3.35 2.76
C SER A 48 11.48 3.96 4.03
N VAL A 49 11.42 3.15 5.06
CA VAL A 49 10.96 3.49 6.40
C VAL A 49 12.06 3.13 7.37
N ARG A 50 12.55 4.13 8.10
CA ARG A 50 13.42 3.92 9.27
C ARG A 50 12.60 4.15 10.53
N THR A 51 12.59 3.17 11.42
CA THR A 51 11.96 3.27 12.73
C THR A 51 13.00 3.65 13.78
N ASP A 52 12.69 4.69 14.54
CA ASP A 52 13.49 5.14 15.69
C ASP A 52 12.55 5.46 16.86
N GLY A 53 12.41 4.49 17.78
CA GLY A 53 11.46 4.56 18.88
C GLY A 53 10.01 4.73 18.40
N SER A 54 9.39 5.84 18.78
CA SER A 54 8.02 6.21 18.37
C SER A 54 7.98 7.03 17.07
N THR A 55 9.13 7.36 16.49
CA THR A 55 9.26 8.14 15.27
C THR A 55 9.58 7.24 14.08
N TYR A 56 8.94 7.52 12.95
CA TYR A 56 9.20 6.84 11.68
C TYR A 56 9.60 7.88 10.65
N TYR A 57 10.74 7.66 10.01
CA TYR A 57 11.25 8.48 8.92
C TYR A 57 11.00 7.75 7.61
N LEU A 58 10.13 8.32 6.79
CA LEU A 58 9.77 7.79 5.49
C LEU A 58 10.38 8.68 4.41
N ARG A 59 10.84 8.05 3.34
CA ARG A 59 11.28 8.72 2.12
C ARG A 59 11.03 7.84 0.92
N GLY A 60 10.78 8.43 -0.23
CA GLY A 60 10.52 7.66 -1.42
C GLY A 60 10.51 8.48 -2.69
N TYR A 61 10.22 7.76 -3.77
CA TYR A 61 10.01 8.27 -5.11
C TYR A 61 8.72 7.67 -5.63
N ASP A 62 7.86 8.52 -6.17
CA ASP A 62 6.67 8.11 -6.90
C ASP A 62 6.93 8.18 -8.41
N HIS A 63 6.86 7.04 -9.10
CA HIS A 63 7.06 6.98 -10.54
C HIS A 63 5.96 7.72 -11.33
N ALA A 64 4.71 7.72 -10.84
CA ALA A 64 3.59 8.32 -11.57
C ALA A 64 3.70 9.85 -11.63
N THR A 65 4.00 10.48 -10.49
CA THR A 65 4.19 11.94 -10.41
C THR A 65 5.63 12.37 -10.67
N ARG A 66 6.59 11.42 -10.70
CA ARG A 66 8.04 11.64 -10.78
C ARG A 66 8.58 12.52 -9.66
N ARG A 67 8.00 12.42 -8.46
CA ARG A 67 8.36 13.24 -7.30
C ARG A 67 9.13 12.42 -6.27
N LEU A 68 10.19 13.01 -5.72
CA LEU A 68 10.77 12.55 -4.47
C LEU A 68 9.95 13.12 -3.33
N TRP A 69 9.85 12.36 -2.24
CA TRP A 69 9.15 12.81 -1.05
C TRP A 69 9.81 12.31 0.22
N ALA A 70 9.61 13.04 1.30
CA ALA A 70 10.00 12.65 2.65
C ALA A 70 8.84 12.96 3.61
N GLN A 71 8.66 12.10 4.61
CA GLN A 71 7.64 12.26 5.63
C GLN A 71 8.18 11.80 6.98
N THR A 72 7.87 12.54 8.04
CA THR A 72 8.16 12.15 9.42
C THR A 72 6.85 11.85 10.12
N ASN A 73 6.77 10.70 10.78
CA ASN A 73 5.62 10.29 11.57
C ASN A 73 6.02 10.18 13.05
N SER A 74 5.29 10.84 13.93
CA SER A 74 5.48 10.75 15.38
C SER A 74 4.27 10.09 16.02
N ARG A 75 4.47 8.94 16.65
CA ARG A 75 3.40 8.14 17.25
C ARG A 75 3.26 8.40 18.75
N TYR A 76 2.03 8.70 19.16
CA TYR A 76 1.60 8.91 20.54
C TYR A 76 0.43 7.96 20.85
N GLY A 77 0.76 6.73 21.25
CA GLY A 77 -0.23 5.68 21.53
C GLY A 77 -0.99 5.24 20.27
N THR A 78 -2.28 5.56 20.20
CA THR A 78 -3.16 5.28 19.05
C THR A 78 -3.22 6.41 18.03
N LEU A 79 -2.64 7.57 18.35
CA LEU A 79 -2.57 8.73 17.47
C LEU A 79 -1.18 8.83 16.85
N THR A 80 -1.09 9.12 15.56
CA THR A 80 0.17 9.37 14.87
C THR A 80 0.03 10.68 14.12
N PHE A 81 0.90 11.65 14.37
CA PHE A 81 0.99 12.86 13.57
C PHE A 81 2.03 12.65 12.48
N PHE A 82 1.81 13.22 11.31
CA PHE A 82 2.79 13.17 10.24
C PHE A 82 2.84 14.46 9.45
N THR A 83 4.03 14.79 9.01
CA THR A 83 4.32 15.92 8.14
C THR A 83 5.24 15.45 7.02
N GLY A 84 4.99 15.91 5.80
CA GLY A 84 5.81 15.54 4.66
C GLY A 84 5.97 16.67 3.66
N LEU A 85 6.94 16.46 2.77
CA LEU A 85 7.35 17.38 1.73
C LEU A 85 7.70 16.58 0.47
N ALA A 86 7.28 17.08 -0.69
CA ALA A 86 7.65 16.59 -1.99
C ALA A 86 8.66 17.53 -2.68
N SER A 87 9.39 17.01 -3.65
CA SER A 87 10.44 17.72 -4.39
C SER A 87 9.96 18.93 -5.19
N ASP A 88 8.68 19.02 -5.46
CA ASP A 88 8.04 20.16 -6.13
C ASP A 88 7.56 21.25 -5.15
N GLY A 89 7.84 21.09 -3.85
CA GLY A 89 7.48 22.05 -2.81
C GLY A 89 6.10 21.82 -2.20
N GLU A 90 5.35 20.79 -2.64
CA GLU A 90 4.11 20.41 -1.98
C GLU A 90 4.41 19.87 -0.57
N ALA A 91 3.76 20.45 0.43
CA ALA A 91 3.92 20.04 1.83
C ALA A 91 2.57 19.59 2.37
N TRP A 92 2.55 18.52 3.16
CA TRP A 92 1.33 18.04 3.79
C TRP A 92 1.51 17.78 5.27
N VAL A 93 0.38 17.85 5.96
CA VAL A 93 0.27 17.51 7.37
C VAL A 93 -0.99 16.70 7.59
N GLY A 94 -0.90 15.75 8.50
CA GLY A 94 -2.03 14.93 8.85
C GLY A 94 -1.88 14.22 10.17
N HIS A 95 -2.93 13.49 10.52
CA HIS A 95 -2.89 12.56 11.62
C HIS A 95 -3.64 11.29 11.29
N SER A 96 -3.19 10.21 11.91
CA SER A 96 -3.78 8.89 11.86
C SER A 96 -4.23 8.49 13.25
N ARG A 97 -5.49 8.06 13.41
CA ARG A 97 -6.04 7.55 14.66
C ARG A 97 -6.49 6.12 14.47
N ARG A 98 -6.00 5.23 15.33
CA ARG A 98 -6.47 3.84 15.40
C ARG A 98 -7.59 3.68 16.43
N VAL A 99 -8.72 3.15 15.99
CA VAL A 99 -9.89 2.80 16.82
C VAL A 99 -10.20 1.32 16.58
N GLY A 100 -9.75 0.45 17.50
CA GLY A 100 -9.84 -1.00 17.32
C GLY A 100 -9.08 -1.49 16.07
N TRP A 101 -9.81 -2.10 15.14
CA TRP A 101 -9.31 -2.58 13.84
C TRP A 101 -9.42 -1.56 12.71
N THR A 102 -9.86 -0.35 13.04
CA THR A 102 -10.08 0.73 12.09
C THR A 102 -9.01 1.81 12.25
N THR A 103 -8.50 2.31 11.13
CA THR A 103 -7.57 3.44 11.06
C THR A 103 -8.24 4.58 10.29
N LEU A 104 -8.30 5.75 10.93
CA LEU A 104 -8.83 6.98 10.36
C LEU A 104 -7.67 7.94 10.10
N ASN A 105 -7.47 8.33 8.86
CA ASN A 105 -6.45 9.30 8.49
C ASN A 105 -7.12 10.56 7.97
N ARG A 106 -6.56 11.71 8.35
CA ARG A 106 -6.93 13.02 7.80
C ARG A 106 -5.67 13.74 7.37
N VAL A 107 -5.66 14.19 6.12
CA VAL A 107 -4.51 14.86 5.52
C VAL A 107 -4.94 16.16 4.85
N SER A 108 -4.11 17.18 5.03
CA SER A 108 -4.20 18.46 4.31
C SER A 108 -2.89 18.72 3.60
N SER A 109 -2.95 19.12 2.35
CA SER A 109 -1.81 19.54 1.55
C SER A 109 -1.80 21.05 1.34
N SER A 110 -0.61 21.63 1.17
CA SER A 110 -0.40 23.03 0.80
C SER A 110 -0.98 23.37 -0.58
N SER A 111 -1.18 22.36 -1.43
CA SER A 111 -1.91 22.47 -2.71
C SER A 111 -3.42 22.67 -2.54
N GLY A 112 -3.93 22.70 -1.30
CA GLY A 112 -5.35 22.85 -0.98
C GLY A 112 -6.12 21.51 -0.96
N GLN A 113 -5.48 20.42 -1.34
CA GLN A 113 -6.07 19.08 -1.32
C GLN A 113 -6.29 18.61 0.13
N ARG A 114 -7.45 18.00 0.37
CA ARG A 114 -7.82 17.41 1.65
C ARG A 114 -8.45 16.06 1.42
N PHE A 115 -7.98 15.05 2.12
CA PHE A 115 -8.53 13.70 2.03
C PHE A 115 -8.66 13.07 3.40
N ASN A 116 -9.71 12.26 3.54
CA ASN A 116 -9.92 11.40 4.68
C ASN A 116 -9.83 9.96 4.17
N LEU A 117 -9.01 9.14 4.81
CA LEU A 117 -8.87 7.72 4.46
C LEU A 117 -9.32 6.88 5.64
N HIS A 118 -10.34 6.06 5.42
CA HIS A 118 -10.88 5.13 6.39
C HIS A 118 -10.49 3.72 5.99
N CYS A 119 -9.53 3.15 6.71
CA CYS A 119 -9.07 1.78 6.54
C CYS A 119 -9.64 0.87 7.63
N SER A 120 -10.43 -0.12 7.27
CA SER A 120 -10.97 -1.13 8.18
C SER A 120 -10.65 -2.54 7.69
N LEU A 121 -10.66 -3.52 8.59
CA LEU A 121 -10.39 -4.92 8.24
C LEU A 121 -11.38 -5.46 7.19
N ILE A 122 -12.67 -5.16 7.34
CA ILE A 122 -13.74 -5.70 6.49
C ILE A 122 -13.95 -4.84 5.25
N GLY A 123 -13.92 -3.51 5.40
CA GLY A 123 -14.23 -2.57 4.33
C GLY A 123 -13.03 -2.11 3.50
N GLY A 124 -11.81 -2.59 3.82
CA GLY A 124 -10.59 -2.09 3.19
C GLY A 124 -10.35 -0.60 3.47
N CYS A 125 -9.56 0.04 2.61
CA CYS A 125 -9.29 1.48 2.65
C CYS A 125 -10.14 2.22 1.62
N ARG A 126 -10.92 3.19 2.08
CA ARG A 126 -11.78 4.05 1.27
C ARG A 126 -11.61 5.52 1.65
#